data_AF-V5GHQ5-F1
#
_entry.id   AF-V5GHQ5-F1
#
_cell.length_a   1.000
_cell.length_b   1.000
_cell.length_c   1.000
_cell.angle_alpha   90.00
_cell.angle_beta   90.00
_cell.angle_gamma   90.00
#
_symmetry.space_group_name_H-M   'P 1'
#
loop_
_entity.id
_entity.type
_entity.pdbx_description
1 polymer ?
#
loop_
_entity_poly.entity_id
_entity_poly.type
_entity_poly.pdbx_seq_one_letter_code
_entity_poly.pdbx_strand_id
1 'polypeptide(L)'
;SRHTGGVLIYIKNNYELSGVKSFVMHENYWCKFVKIDMMSSKWLVGCLYHSPSSSDARFIEDFEEICDNLFSNNRCVLVGDFNIDLLRSSFYSDKIRQLIALYSISQLVTKPTRVTATSETLVDYVLTNQNNIIAHVHDYPKITDHSVLSVDLGNCSCTNDQLKKYRNFSEKNLNSIKTNLMMCDWNLDTTDIERIFQEISMNCNFVVDDIAPIQTCKYKTKIPWFDNEVFDKIKDR
;
A
#
# COMPACT_ATOMS: atom_id res chain seq x y z
N SER A 1 -2.09 2.47 34.53
CA SER A 1 -2.55 2.73 33.16
C SER A 1 -3.44 1.57 32.73
N ARG A 2 -4.71 1.82 32.35
CA ARG A 2 -5.51 0.78 31.69
C ARG A 2 -5.07 0.76 30.22
N HIS A 3 -4.15 -0.11 29.85
CA HIS A 3 -3.85 -0.37 28.45
C HIS A 3 -5.05 -1.15 27.88
N THR A 4 -6.06 -0.44 27.39
CA THR A 4 -7.22 -1.04 26.71
C THR A 4 -6.96 -1.02 25.22
N GLY A 5 -6.60 -2.16 24.65
CA GLY A 5 -6.37 -2.32 23.22
C GLY A 5 -5.29 -3.34 22.91
N GLY A 6 -5.24 -3.75 21.65
CA GLY A 6 -4.22 -4.67 21.16
C GLY A 6 -4.60 -5.32 19.85
N VAL A 7 -3.58 -5.83 19.16
CA VAL A 7 -3.75 -6.65 17.96
C VAL A 7 -3.12 -8.02 18.15
N LEU A 8 -3.81 -9.03 17.62
CA LEU A 8 -3.36 -10.42 17.57
C LEU A 8 -3.47 -10.91 16.14
N ILE A 9 -2.43 -11.58 15.66
CA ILE A 9 -2.44 -12.28 14.38
C ILE A 9 -2.36 -13.76 14.68
N TYR A 10 -3.37 -14.51 14.24
CA TYR A 10 -3.38 -15.96 14.30
C TYR A 10 -3.08 -16.54 12.92
N ILE A 11 -2.10 -17.43 12.85
CA ILE A 11 -1.67 -18.09 11.61
C ILE A 11 -1.94 -19.59 11.77
N LYS A 12 -2.69 -20.16 10.83
CA LYS A 12 -2.97 -21.60 10.80
C LYS A 12 -1.68 -22.35 10.45
N ASN A 13 -1.44 -23.49 11.09
CA ASN A 13 -0.19 -24.26 11.01
C ASN A 13 0.27 -24.68 9.59
N ASN A 14 -0.59 -24.61 8.59
CA ASN A 14 -0.31 -25.00 7.21
C ASN A 14 0.33 -23.88 6.36
N TYR A 15 0.68 -22.73 6.95
CA TYR A 15 1.37 -21.64 6.27
C TYR A 15 2.77 -21.46 6.84
N GLU A 16 3.76 -21.30 5.95
CA GLU A 16 5.14 -21.01 6.32
C GLU A 16 5.36 -19.50 6.51
N LEU A 17 6.02 -19.14 7.61
CA LEU A 17 6.41 -17.75 7.91
C LEU A 17 7.88 -17.57 7.56
N SER A 18 8.18 -16.59 6.70
CA SER A 18 9.57 -16.26 6.34
C SER A 18 10.18 -15.13 7.17
N GLY A 19 9.45 -14.69 8.19
CA GLY A 19 9.91 -13.71 9.16
C GLY A 19 8.76 -12.95 9.78
N VAL A 20 8.65 -13.00 11.11
CA VAL A 20 7.75 -12.13 11.86
C VAL A 20 8.51 -10.83 12.13
N LYS A 21 8.24 -9.79 11.34
CA LYS A 21 8.64 -8.42 11.71
C LYS A 21 7.52 -7.81 12.53
N SER A 22 7.53 -8.12 13.82
CA SER A 22 6.66 -7.46 14.79
C SER A 22 7.19 -6.04 15.02
N PHE A 23 6.78 -5.09 14.19
CA PHE A 23 6.88 -3.68 14.55
C PHE A 23 5.77 -3.41 15.56
N VAL A 24 6.13 -3.09 16.80
CA VAL A 24 5.16 -2.67 17.81
C VAL A 24 5.66 -1.36 18.41
N MET A 25 4.70 -0.46 18.63
CA MET A 25 4.67 0.63 19.61
C MET A 25 4.86 2.03 19.04
N HIS A 26 3.74 2.75 18.95
CA HIS A 26 3.62 4.11 19.47
C HIS A 26 2.43 4.15 20.44
N GLU A 27 2.41 5.09 21.39
CA GLU A 27 1.42 5.18 22.49
C GLU A 27 -0.04 5.36 22.03
N ASN A 28 -0.31 5.44 20.72
CA ASN A 28 -1.61 5.81 20.14
C ASN A 28 -2.26 4.70 19.30
N TYR A 29 -1.52 3.67 18.90
CA TYR A 29 -2.09 2.55 18.13
C TYR A 29 -1.29 1.26 18.35
N TRP A 30 -1.92 0.14 18.07
CA TRP A 30 -1.28 -1.17 18.02
C TRP A 30 -1.24 -1.63 16.59
N CYS A 31 -0.06 -1.92 16.08
CA CYS A 31 0.09 -2.56 14.78
C CYS A 31 1.03 -3.74 14.89
N LYS A 32 0.81 -4.77 14.07
CA LYS A 32 1.69 -5.91 13.91
C LYS A 32 1.70 -6.32 12.45
N PHE A 33 2.86 -6.72 11.96
CA PHE A 33 3.02 -7.28 10.63
C PHE A 33 3.67 -8.66 10.69
N VAL A 34 3.27 -9.52 9.76
CA VAL A 34 3.86 -10.84 9.55
C VAL A 34 4.17 -11.01 8.07
N LYS A 35 5.31 -11.60 7.75
CA LYS A 35 5.65 -11.98 6.39
C LYS A 35 5.24 -13.43 6.16
N ILE A 36 4.32 -13.64 5.23
CA ILE A 36 3.79 -14.95 4.87
C ILE A 36 4.30 -15.31 3.49
N ASP A 37 4.90 -16.49 3.37
CA ASP A 37 5.28 -17.04 2.08
C ASP A 37 4.10 -17.84 1.52
N MET A 38 3.54 -17.37 0.41
CA MET A 38 2.57 -18.11 -0.40
C MET A 38 3.29 -18.67 -1.63
N MET A 39 2.84 -19.79 -2.17
CA MET A 39 3.54 -20.62 -3.18
C MET A 39 4.35 -19.85 -4.25
N SER A 40 3.86 -18.71 -4.75
CA SER A 40 4.58 -17.89 -5.74
C SER A 40 4.87 -16.44 -5.32
N SER A 41 4.49 -16.02 -4.11
CA SER A 41 4.66 -14.63 -3.66
C SER A 41 4.83 -14.49 -2.16
N LYS A 42 5.61 -13.50 -1.74
CA LYS A 42 5.75 -13.13 -0.33
C LYS A 42 4.82 -11.96 -0.03
N TRP A 43 4.01 -12.10 1.01
CA TRP A 43 3.07 -11.07 1.46
C TRP A 43 3.51 -10.51 2.79
N LEU A 44 3.37 -9.20 2.95
CA LEU A 44 3.37 -8.55 4.24
C LEU A 44 1.92 -8.34 4.66
N VAL A 45 1.49 -9.03 5.72
CA VAL A 45 0.13 -8.94 6.25
C VAL A 45 0.17 -8.22 7.59
N GLY A 46 -0.58 -7.13 7.68
CA GLY A 46 -0.65 -6.28 8.85
C GLY A 46 -2.02 -6.30 9.53
N CYS A 47 -2.01 -6.16 10.85
CA CYS A 47 -3.17 -5.89 11.67
C CYS A 47 -2.97 -4.57 12.43
N LEU A 48 -3.90 -3.63 12.35
CA LEU A 48 -3.85 -2.34 13.04
C LEU A 48 -5.08 -2.12 13.92
N TYR A 49 -4.87 -1.49 15.06
CA TYR A 49 -5.91 -0.96 15.93
C TYR A 49 -5.51 0.43 16.41
N HIS A 50 -6.25 1.45 16.00
CA HIS A 50 -6.14 2.81 16.52
C HIS A 50 -7.17 3.01 17.63
N SER A 51 -6.74 3.48 18.81
CA SER A 51 -7.68 3.71 19.90
C SER A 51 -8.54 4.94 19.64
N PRO A 52 -9.87 4.89 19.82
CA PRO A 52 -10.73 6.06 19.67
C PRO A 52 -10.47 7.14 20.75
N SER A 53 -9.69 6.82 21.78
CA SER A 53 -9.30 7.75 22.85
C SER A 53 -7.90 8.35 22.65
N SER A 54 -7.21 7.98 21.57
CA SER A 54 -5.86 8.45 21.26
C SER A 54 -5.87 9.62 20.28
N SER A 55 -4.71 10.23 20.04
CA SER A 55 -4.60 11.40 19.17
C SER A 55 -4.64 11.00 17.69
N ASP A 56 -5.72 11.37 16.99
CA ASP A 56 -5.83 11.24 15.53
C ASP A 56 -4.65 11.92 14.81
N ALA A 57 -4.24 13.11 15.26
CA ALA A 57 -3.15 13.86 14.64
C ALA A 57 -1.83 13.07 14.62
N ARG A 58 -1.44 12.50 15.77
CA ARG A 58 -0.25 11.63 15.85
C ARG A 58 -0.43 10.36 15.03
N PHE A 59 -1.64 9.79 15.05
CA PHE A 59 -1.93 8.60 14.26
C PHE A 59 -1.78 8.82 12.76
N ILE A 60 -2.14 10.01 12.23
CA ILE A 60 -1.92 10.33 10.81
C ILE A 60 -0.42 10.36 10.46
N GLU A 61 0.42 10.96 11.31
CA GLU A 61 1.88 10.98 11.12
C GLU A 61 2.44 9.55 11.12
N ASP A 62 2.03 8.75 12.10
CA ASP A 62 2.44 7.34 12.21
C ASP A 62 1.93 6.50 11.02
N PHE A 63 0.72 6.79 10.52
CA PHE A 63 0.14 6.10 9.37
C PHE A 63 0.86 6.45 8.06
N GLU A 64 1.31 7.70 7.90
CA GLU A 64 2.15 8.09 6.77
C GLU A 64 3.47 7.30 6.75
N GLU A 65 4.11 7.12 7.90
CA GLU A 65 5.31 6.28 8.01
C GLU A 65 5.03 4.81 7.65
N ILE A 66 3.88 4.26 8.08
CA ILE A 66 3.43 2.92 7.68
C ILE A 66 3.28 2.83 6.16
N CYS A 67 2.66 3.82 5.53
CA CYS A 67 2.50 3.88 4.08
C CYS A 67 3.86 3.88 3.38
N ASP A 68 4.78 4.76 3.78
CA ASP A 68 6.08 4.90 3.13
C ASP A 68 6.97 3.67 3.30
N ASN A 69 7.11 3.18 4.53
CA ASN A 69 8.05 2.09 4.82
C ASN A 69 7.54 0.73 4.33
N LEU A 70 6.23 0.47 4.44
CA LEU A 70 5.68 -0.87 4.27
C LEU A 70 5.01 -1.06 2.91
N PHE A 71 4.18 -0.13 2.46
CA PHE A 71 3.47 -0.26 1.17
C PHE A 71 4.38 0.04 -0.02
N SER A 72 5.35 0.94 0.08
CA SER A 72 6.26 1.24 -1.04
C SER A 72 7.18 0.06 -1.39
N ASN A 73 7.51 -0.78 -0.41
CA ASN A 73 8.56 -1.81 -0.52
C ASN A 73 8.04 -3.26 -0.55
N ASN A 74 6.77 -3.50 -0.22
CA ASN A 74 6.24 -4.85 -0.04
C ASN A 74 4.90 -5.03 -0.72
N ARG A 75 4.62 -6.29 -1.12
CA ARG A 75 3.27 -6.74 -1.45
C ARG A 75 2.46 -6.78 -0.16
N CYS A 76 1.65 -5.75 0.11
CA CYS A 76 1.12 -5.48 1.45
C CYS A 76 -0.41 -5.56 1.48
N VAL A 77 -0.94 -6.17 2.54
CA VAL A 77 -2.33 -5.99 2.99
C VAL A 77 -2.32 -5.60 4.45
N LEU A 78 -2.97 -4.48 4.79
CA LEU A 78 -3.19 -4.02 6.15
C LEU A 78 -4.69 -4.03 6.43
N VAL A 79 -5.10 -4.77 7.46
CA VAL A 79 -6.49 -4.82 7.92
C VAL A 79 -6.55 -4.30 9.34
N GLY A 80 -7.58 -3.57 9.72
CA GLY A 80 -7.65 -3.09 11.09
C GLY A 80 -8.83 -2.19 11.38
N ASP A 81 -9.02 -1.91 12.67
CA ASP A 81 -9.95 -0.90 13.16
C ASP A 81 -9.19 0.41 13.35
N PHE A 82 -9.48 1.37 12.49
CA PHE A 82 -8.84 2.68 12.46
C PHE A 82 -9.59 3.71 13.30
N ASN A 83 -10.80 3.40 13.79
CA ASN A 83 -11.67 4.32 14.54
C ASN A 83 -11.87 5.72 13.91
N ILE A 84 -11.62 5.86 12.61
CA ILE A 84 -11.87 7.06 11.80
C ILE A 84 -12.94 6.69 10.77
N ASP A 85 -14.03 7.45 10.70
CA ASP A 85 -15.15 7.10 9.82
C ASP A 85 -14.93 7.63 8.39
N LEU A 86 -14.73 6.74 7.41
CA LEU A 86 -14.59 7.12 6.01
C LEU A 86 -15.93 7.39 5.29
N LEU A 87 -17.07 7.18 5.93
CA LEU A 87 -18.36 7.61 5.36
C LEU A 87 -18.64 9.09 5.61
N ARG A 88 -17.93 9.71 6.55
CA ARG A 88 -18.04 11.14 6.88
C ARG A 88 -16.79 11.88 6.42
N SER A 89 -16.96 13.10 5.92
CA SER A 89 -15.84 14.02 5.71
C SER A 89 -15.48 14.68 7.04
N SER A 90 -14.20 14.58 7.37
CA SER A 90 -13.56 15.23 8.50
C SER A 90 -12.11 15.49 8.10
N PHE A 91 -11.44 16.39 8.82
CA PHE A 91 -10.03 16.67 8.57
C PHE A 91 -9.17 15.40 8.53
N TYR A 92 -9.37 14.48 9.49
CA TYR A 92 -8.59 13.24 9.56
C TYR A 92 -9.00 12.20 8.52
N SER A 93 -10.30 12.05 8.22
CA SER A 93 -10.71 11.12 7.16
C SER A 93 -10.22 11.59 5.78
N ASP A 94 -10.19 12.90 5.53
CA ASP A 94 -9.65 13.48 4.31
C ASP A 94 -8.14 13.29 4.21
N LYS A 95 -7.41 13.42 5.33
CA LYS A 95 -5.97 13.10 5.40
C LYS A 95 -5.67 11.63 5.11
N ILE A 96 -6.46 10.70 5.67
CA ILE A 96 -6.35 9.27 5.36
C ILE A 96 -6.58 9.04 3.86
N ARG A 97 -7.62 9.63 3.26
CA ARG A 97 -7.89 9.49 1.80
C ARG A 97 -6.72 10.03 0.96
N GLN A 98 -6.15 11.17 1.34
CA GLN A 98 -4.99 11.77 0.67
C GLN A 98 -3.78 10.83 0.73
N LEU A 99 -3.46 10.27 1.90
CA LEU A 99 -2.34 9.32 2.06
C LEU A 99 -2.58 8.04 1.25
N ILE A 100 -3.78 7.46 1.33
CA ILE A 100 -4.16 6.29 0.53
C ILE A 100 -3.95 6.56 -0.96
N ALA A 101 -4.40 7.71 -1.46
CA ALA A 101 -4.21 8.09 -2.86
C ALA A 101 -2.73 8.33 -3.21
N LEU A 102 -1.99 9.06 -2.37
CA LEU A 102 -0.59 9.40 -2.57
C LEU A 102 0.29 8.15 -2.75
N TYR A 103 0.06 7.13 -1.92
CA TYR A 103 0.82 5.88 -1.96
C TYR A 103 0.22 4.81 -2.89
N SER A 104 -0.76 5.19 -3.73
CA SER A 104 -1.46 4.26 -4.65
C SER A 104 -2.02 3.02 -3.93
N ILE A 105 -2.53 3.22 -2.72
CA ILE A 105 -3.16 2.19 -1.89
C ILE A 105 -4.65 2.15 -2.25
N SER A 106 -5.21 0.95 -2.32
CA SER A 106 -6.65 0.74 -2.46
C SER A 106 -7.27 0.39 -1.11
N GLN A 107 -8.30 1.12 -0.73
CA GLN A 107 -9.20 0.76 0.36
C GLN A 107 -10.38 -0.05 -0.21
N LEU A 108 -10.45 -1.33 0.14
CA LEU A 108 -11.37 -2.28 -0.52
C LEU A 108 -12.77 -2.32 0.09
N VAL A 109 -12.92 -1.89 1.35
CA VAL A 109 -14.22 -1.84 2.02
C VAL A 109 -14.89 -0.50 1.71
N THR A 110 -16.15 -0.56 1.26
CA THR A 110 -16.95 0.63 0.91
C THR A 110 -18.27 0.72 1.67
N LYS A 111 -18.61 -0.32 2.45
CA LYS A 111 -19.84 -0.40 3.26
C LYS A 111 -19.53 -0.14 4.73
N PRO A 112 -20.54 0.26 5.54
CA PRO A 112 -20.39 0.32 6.99
C PRO A 112 -19.88 -1.01 7.55
N THR A 113 -19.07 -0.89 8.59
CA THR A 113 -18.28 -1.99 9.12
C THR A 113 -18.45 -2.09 10.64
N ARG A 114 -18.93 -1.02 11.27
CA ARG A 114 -19.51 -0.99 12.60
C ARG A 114 -20.94 -0.47 12.51
N VAL A 115 -21.90 -1.30 12.91
CA VAL A 115 -23.33 -1.00 12.84
C VAL A 115 -23.94 -1.19 14.24
N THR A 116 -24.33 -0.09 14.85
CA THR A 116 -25.05 -0.05 16.14
C THR A 116 -26.55 0.14 15.91
N ALA A 117 -27.34 0.26 16.98
CA ALA A 117 -28.77 0.59 16.87
C ALA A 117 -29.03 2.02 16.31
N THR A 118 -28.03 2.90 16.38
CA THR A 118 -28.18 4.33 16.08
C THR A 118 -27.19 4.86 15.04
N SER A 119 -26.22 4.06 14.61
CA SER A 119 -25.16 4.51 13.71
C SER A 119 -24.61 3.40 12.83
N GLU A 120 -24.16 3.80 11.64
CA GLU A 120 -23.43 2.97 10.68
C GLU A 120 -22.17 3.74 10.28
N THR A 121 -20.99 3.16 10.52
CA THR A 121 -19.69 3.80 10.28
C THR A 121 -18.73 2.84 9.58
N LEU A 122 -17.88 3.35 8.70
CA LEU A 122 -16.81 2.57 8.08
C LEU A 122 -15.50 2.93 8.78
N VAL A 123 -15.16 2.13 9.79
CA VAL A 123 -13.98 2.33 10.65
C VAL A 123 -12.97 1.19 10.53
N ASP A 124 -13.39 0.03 10.02
CA ASP A 124 -12.50 -1.08 9.74
C ASP A 124 -12.08 -1.04 8.27
N TYR A 125 -10.77 -1.02 8.03
CA TYR A 125 -10.22 -0.85 6.69
C TYR A 125 -9.55 -2.12 6.18
N VAL A 126 -9.54 -2.29 4.86
CA VAL A 126 -8.71 -3.27 4.14
C VAL A 126 -7.91 -2.51 3.09
N LEU A 127 -6.66 -2.21 3.44
CA LEU A 127 -5.74 -1.46 2.61
C LEU A 127 -4.78 -2.40 1.89
N THR A 128 -4.59 -2.21 0.59
CA THR A 128 -3.66 -3.01 -0.23
C THR A 128 -3.03 -2.19 -1.34
N ASN A 129 -1.77 -2.47 -1.69
CA ASN A 129 -1.15 -1.93 -2.92
C ASN A 129 -1.21 -2.93 -4.10
N GLN A 130 -2.04 -3.96 -3.98
CA GLN A 130 -2.18 -5.00 -5.00
C GLN A 130 -3.56 -4.98 -5.64
N ASN A 131 -3.56 -5.18 -6.95
CA ASN A 131 -4.76 -5.40 -7.74
C ASN A 131 -5.27 -6.84 -7.55
N ASN A 132 -6.52 -7.08 -7.93
CA ASN A 132 -7.19 -8.39 -7.88
C ASN A 132 -7.31 -8.99 -6.47
N ILE A 133 -7.39 -8.13 -5.46
CA ILE A 133 -7.71 -8.49 -4.08
C ILE A 133 -9.16 -8.13 -3.83
N ILE A 134 -9.89 -9.04 -3.21
CA ILE A 134 -11.33 -8.85 -2.93
C ILE A 134 -11.52 -8.87 -1.42
N ALA A 135 -12.15 -7.84 -0.88
CA ALA A 135 -12.60 -7.80 0.50
C ALA A 135 -14.10 -8.08 0.57
N HIS A 136 -14.51 -8.85 1.57
CA HIS A 136 -15.91 -9.14 1.87
C HIS A 136 -16.22 -8.65 3.27
N VAL A 137 -17.39 -8.04 3.43
CA VAL A 137 -17.94 -7.62 4.71
C VAL A 137 -19.07 -8.59 5.08
N HIS A 138 -18.93 -9.24 6.22
CA HIS A 138 -19.88 -10.21 6.74
C HIS A 138 -20.61 -9.63 7.94
N ASP A 139 -21.84 -9.17 7.71
CA ASP A 139 -22.72 -8.62 8.75
C ASP A 139 -23.44 -9.72 9.56
N TYR A 140 -23.35 -10.98 9.11
CA TYR A 140 -23.96 -12.14 9.76
C TYR A 140 -23.01 -13.34 9.78
N PRO A 141 -22.90 -14.08 10.91
CA PRO A 141 -23.56 -13.84 12.19
C PRO A 141 -23.02 -12.61 12.91
N LYS A 142 -23.91 -11.77 13.44
CA LYS A 142 -23.55 -10.53 14.14
C LYS A 142 -23.20 -10.82 15.59
N ILE A 143 -21.93 -11.12 15.84
CA ILE A 143 -21.40 -11.45 17.18
C ILE A 143 -21.07 -10.16 17.97
N THR A 144 -20.74 -9.07 17.25
CA THR A 144 -20.40 -7.75 17.79
C THR A 144 -21.09 -6.63 17.00
N ASP A 145 -20.93 -5.38 17.41
CA ASP A 145 -21.30 -4.22 16.59
C ASP A 145 -20.40 -4.05 15.35
N HIS A 146 -19.18 -4.60 15.37
CA HIS A 146 -18.33 -4.74 14.18
C HIS A 146 -18.72 -5.96 13.32
N SER A 147 -18.60 -5.79 12.01
CA SER A 147 -18.74 -6.83 10.98
C SER A 147 -17.43 -7.59 10.80
N VAL A 148 -17.51 -8.86 10.41
CA VAL A 148 -16.31 -9.65 10.12
C VAL A 148 -15.82 -9.34 8.71
N LEU A 149 -14.52 -9.09 8.56
CA LEU A 149 -13.89 -8.87 7.27
C LEU A 149 -13.14 -10.12 6.81
N SER A 150 -13.31 -10.52 5.55
CA SER A 150 -12.45 -11.52 4.90
C SER A 150 -11.82 -10.95 3.65
N VAL A 151 -10.57 -11.33 3.39
CA VAL A 151 -9.81 -10.83 2.25
C VAL A 151 -9.28 -12.01 1.44
N ASP A 152 -9.69 -12.08 0.18
CA ASP A 152 -9.20 -13.06 -0.77
C ASP A 152 -7.97 -12.49 -1.46
N LEU A 153 -6.81 -13.05 -1.16
CA LEU A 153 -5.53 -12.62 -1.73
C LEU A 153 -5.33 -13.03 -3.20
N GLY A 154 -6.39 -13.58 -3.81
CA GLY A 154 -6.41 -14.14 -5.15
C GLY A 154 -5.65 -15.47 -5.24
N ASN A 155 -6.02 -16.32 -6.19
CA ASN A 155 -5.14 -17.40 -6.59
C ASN A 155 -3.86 -16.77 -7.12
N CYS A 156 -2.75 -17.02 -6.42
CA CYS A 156 -1.43 -17.00 -6.99
C CYS A 156 -1.43 -18.02 -8.15
N SER A 157 -1.94 -17.64 -9.32
CA SER A 157 -1.88 -18.49 -10.50
C SER A 157 -0.41 -18.67 -10.85
N CYS A 158 0.12 -19.82 -10.43
CA CYS A 158 1.23 -20.44 -11.09
C CYS A 158 0.87 -20.48 -12.58
N THR A 159 1.77 -20.01 -13.44
CA THR A 159 1.66 -19.99 -14.91
C THR A 159 0.76 -18.88 -15.49
N ASN A 160 1.40 -17.78 -15.85
CA ASN A 160 1.69 -17.49 -17.25
C ASN A 160 2.87 -16.51 -17.25
N ASP A 161 3.64 -16.45 -18.33
CA ASP A 161 4.65 -15.42 -18.56
C ASP A 161 4.04 -14.03 -18.34
N GLN A 162 4.00 -13.55 -17.09
CA GLN A 162 3.41 -12.26 -16.78
C GLN A 162 4.36 -11.22 -17.35
N LEU A 163 3.89 -10.54 -18.38
CA LEU A 163 4.55 -9.37 -18.93
C LEU A 163 4.59 -8.33 -17.81
N LYS A 164 5.76 -8.14 -17.20
CA LYS A 164 5.96 -7.05 -16.24
C LYS A 164 6.13 -5.77 -17.03
N LYS A 165 5.26 -4.79 -16.77
CA LYS A 165 5.47 -3.41 -17.19
C LYS A 165 6.54 -2.79 -16.31
N TYR A 166 7.54 -2.18 -16.91
CA TYR A 166 8.60 -1.48 -16.20
C TYR A 166 9.09 -0.30 -17.03
N ARG A 167 9.77 0.65 -16.39
CA ARG A 167 10.52 1.71 -17.06
C ARG A 167 12.01 1.49 -16.80
N ASN A 168 12.84 1.74 -17.81
CA ASN A 168 14.28 1.63 -17.65
C ASN A 168 14.84 2.92 -17.04
N PHE A 169 15.02 2.94 -15.72
CA PHE A 169 15.68 4.01 -14.98
C PHE A 169 17.17 3.73 -14.76
N SER A 170 17.87 3.29 -15.80
CA SER A 170 19.34 3.24 -15.78
C SER A 170 19.92 4.63 -15.45
N GLU A 171 21.13 4.67 -14.91
CA GLU A 171 21.81 5.92 -14.54
C GLU A 171 21.86 6.92 -15.71
N LYS A 172 22.12 6.42 -16.92
CA LYS A 172 22.06 7.22 -18.15
C LYS A 172 20.68 7.85 -18.36
N ASN A 173 19.61 7.06 -18.29
CA ASN A 173 18.25 7.56 -18.49
C ASN A 173 17.83 8.52 -17.38
N LEU A 174 18.20 8.25 -16.12
CA LEU A 174 17.95 9.16 -15.00
C LEU A 174 18.66 10.50 -15.18
N ASN A 175 19.91 10.49 -15.63
CA ASN A 175 20.65 11.72 -15.94
C ASN A 175 20.01 12.48 -17.11
N SER A 176 19.58 11.78 -18.16
CA SER A 176 18.84 12.39 -19.26
C SER A 176 17.50 13.00 -18.81
N ILE A 177 16.75 12.32 -17.94
CA ILE A 177 15.49 12.85 -17.36
C ILE A 177 15.78 14.13 -16.57
N LYS A 178 16.79 14.11 -15.69
CA LYS A 178 17.19 15.29 -14.92
C LYS A 178 17.54 16.48 -15.82
N THR A 179 18.36 16.26 -16.85
CA THR A 179 18.74 17.33 -17.79
C THR A 179 17.54 17.87 -18.56
N ASN A 180 16.64 17.01 -19.06
CA ASN A 180 15.46 17.47 -19.79
C ASN A 180 14.49 18.24 -18.90
N LEU A 181 14.26 17.79 -17.66
CA LEU A 181 13.44 18.53 -16.69
C LEU A 181 14.06 19.89 -16.33
N MET A 182 15.40 19.99 -16.27
CA MET A 182 16.08 21.28 -16.08
C MET A 182 15.92 22.23 -17.28
N MET A 183 15.69 21.70 -18.48
CA MET A 183 15.49 22.48 -19.71
C MET A 183 14.02 22.83 -19.97
N CYS A 184 13.08 22.21 -19.25
CA CYS A 184 11.67 22.57 -19.36
C CYS A 184 11.43 24.02 -18.91
N ASP A 185 10.56 24.72 -19.63
CA ASP A 185 10.04 26.00 -19.18
C ASP A 185 8.98 25.76 -18.11
N TRP A 186 9.28 26.20 -16.89
CA TRP A 186 8.39 26.09 -15.73
C TRP A 186 7.63 27.38 -15.46
N ASN A 187 7.80 28.41 -16.29
CA ASN A 187 7.10 29.68 -16.12
C ASN A 187 5.68 29.57 -16.69
N LEU A 188 4.75 29.10 -15.86
CA LEU A 188 3.35 28.95 -16.22
C LEU A 188 2.63 30.28 -16.00
N ASP A 189 2.05 30.84 -17.07
CA ASP A 189 1.30 32.11 -17.04
C ASP A 189 -0.14 31.91 -16.52
N THR A 190 -0.25 31.36 -15.31
CA THR A 190 -1.52 31.15 -14.61
C THR A 190 -1.33 31.19 -13.10
N THR A 191 -2.39 31.61 -12.39
CA THR A 191 -2.46 31.55 -10.92
C THR A 191 -3.39 30.44 -10.43
N ASP A 192 -4.04 29.71 -11.34
CA ASP A 192 -4.89 28.57 -11.02
C ASP A 192 -4.03 27.35 -10.64
N ILE A 193 -4.14 26.94 -9.38
CA ILE A 193 -3.36 25.85 -8.79
C ILE A 193 -3.60 24.52 -9.51
N GLU A 194 -4.84 24.23 -9.90
CA GLU A 194 -5.18 22.97 -10.56
C GLU A 194 -4.54 22.94 -11.95
N ARG A 195 -4.61 24.07 -12.67
CA ARG A 195 -3.98 24.21 -13.98
C ARG A 195 -2.45 24.09 -13.89
N ILE A 196 -1.84 24.73 -12.88
CA ILE A 196 -0.41 24.62 -12.61
C ILE A 196 -0.01 23.16 -12.38
N PHE A 197 -0.74 22.44 -11.50
CA PHE A 197 -0.46 21.05 -11.21
C PHE A 197 -0.58 20.16 -12.46
N GLN A 198 -1.61 20.36 -13.27
CA GLN A 198 -1.82 19.62 -14.50
C GLN A 198 -0.69 19.85 -15.51
N GLU A 199 -0.29 21.10 -15.74
CA GLU A 199 0.79 21.45 -16.68
C GLU A 199 2.15 20.90 -16.21
N ILE A 200 2.47 21.02 -14.92
CA ILE A 200 3.68 20.42 -14.33
C ILE A 200 3.67 18.90 -14.50
N SER A 201 2.56 18.26 -14.13
CA SER A 201 2.41 16.79 -14.21
C SER A 201 2.53 16.31 -15.66
N MET A 202 1.92 17.02 -16.61
CA MET A 202 2.04 16.71 -18.04
C MET A 202 3.49 16.81 -18.52
N ASN A 203 4.21 17.88 -18.19
CA ASN A 203 5.61 18.05 -18.59
C ASN A 203 6.51 16.95 -18.00
N CYS A 204 6.34 16.64 -16.71
CA CYS A 204 7.06 15.56 -16.05
C CYS A 204 6.79 14.19 -16.71
N ASN A 205 5.51 13.87 -16.93
CA ASN A 205 5.13 12.61 -17.56
C ASN A 205 5.64 12.53 -19.00
N PHE A 206 5.58 13.62 -19.77
CA PHE A 206 6.10 13.68 -21.13
C PHE A 206 7.60 13.35 -21.18
N VAL A 207 8.41 13.99 -20.34
CA VAL A 207 9.86 13.73 -20.29
C VAL A 207 10.16 12.28 -19.87
N VAL A 208 9.44 11.77 -18.88
CA VAL A 208 9.62 10.38 -18.40
C VAL A 208 9.16 9.36 -19.45
N ASP A 209 8.08 9.64 -20.18
CA ASP A 209 7.55 8.79 -21.24
C ASP A 209 8.44 8.75 -22.48
N ASP A 210 9.06 9.88 -22.85
CA ASP A 210 10.00 9.97 -23.97
C ASP A 210 11.28 9.19 -23.69
N ILE A 211 11.87 9.38 -22.51
CA ILE A 211 13.20 8.82 -22.17
C ILE A 211 13.11 7.39 -21.62
N ALA A 212 12.10 7.13 -20.79
CA ALA A 212 11.92 5.86 -20.10
C ALA A 212 10.49 5.35 -20.30
N PRO A 213 10.06 5.06 -21.55
CA PRO A 213 8.72 4.57 -21.83
C PRO A 213 8.43 3.27 -21.08
N ILE A 214 7.15 2.99 -20.86
CA ILE A 214 6.72 1.72 -20.30
C ILE A 214 7.05 0.60 -21.28
N GLN A 215 7.92 -0.31 -20.87
CA GLN A 215 8.30 -1.50 -21.60
C GLN A 215 7.70 -2.73 -20.93
N THR A 216 7.54 -3.81 -21.69
CA THR A 216 7.10 -5.11 -21.19
C THR A 216 8.24 -6.12 -21.28
N CYS A 217 8.51 -6.84 -20.20
CA CYS A 217 9.43 -7.98 -20.22
C CYS A 217 8.74 -9.25 -19.75
N LYS A 218 9.08 -10.38 -20.37
CA LYS A 218 8.65 -11.69 -19.89
C LYS A 218 9.45 -12.04 -18.64
N TYR A 219 8.76 -12.37 -17.56
CA TYR A 219 9.39 -12.89 -16.36
C TYR A 219 10.04 -14.24 -16.67
N LYS A 220 11.37 -14.32 -16.69
CA LYS A 220 12.05 -15.61 -16.62
C LYS A 220 11.96 -16.08 -15.16
N THR A 221 11.38 -17.25 -14.96
CA THR A 221 11.38 -17.97 -13.69
C THR A 221 12.76 -17.87 -13.05
N LYS A 222 12.79 -17.58 -11.73
CA LYS A 222 14.03 -17.42 -10.95
C LYS A 222 14.96 -18.59 -11.26
N ILE A 223 16.01 -18.33 -12.04
CA ILE A 223 16.94 -19.36 -12.46
C ILE A 223 17.86 -19.60 -11.26
N PRO A 224 17.91 -20.81 -10.66
CA PRO A 224 18.56 -21.02 -9.36
C PRO A 224 20.03 -20.62 -9.30
N TRP A 225 20.72 -20.58 -10.44
CA TRP A 225 22.14 -20.23 -10.56
C TRP A 225 22.39 -18.75 -10.93
N PHE A 226 21.36 -17.96 -11.21
CA PHE A 226 21.52 -16.56 -11.61
C PHE A 226 21.38 -15.64 -10.39
N ASP A 227 22.51 -15.27 -9.81
CA ASP A 227 22.63 -14.31 -8.72
C ASP A 227 23.33 -13.01 -9.17
N ASN A 228 23.49 -12.07 -8.24
CA ASN A 228 24.14 -10.78 -8.53
C ASN A 228 25.61 -10.95 -8.93
N GLU A 229 26.31 -11.97 -8.41
CA GLU A 229 27.71 -12.22 -8.75
C GLU A 229 27.85 -12.65 -10.22
N VAL A 230 26.96 -13.50 -10.70
CA VAL A 230 26.89 -13.89 -12.11
C VAL A 230 26.52 -12.68 -12.99
N PHE A 231 25.60 -11.82 -12.55
CA PHE A 231 25.22 -10.62 -13.29
C PHE A 231 26.37 -9.61 -13.44
N ASP A 232 27.13 -9.38 -12.37
CA ASP A 232 28.25 -8.44 -12.39
C ASP A 232 29.38 -8.93 -13.32
N LYS A 233 29.70 -10.23 -13.29
CA LYS A 233 30.67 -10.84 -14.23
C LYS A 233 30.25 -10.77 -15.70
N ILE A 234 28.95 -10.64 -15.99
CA ILE A 234 28.45 -10.45 -17.36
C ILE A 234 28.62 -8.99 -17.81
N LYS A 235 28.50 -8.01 -16.90
CA LYS A 235 28.71 -6.59 -17.21
C LYS A 235 30.17 -6.24 -17.44
N ASP A 236 31.09 -6.98 -16.82
CA ASP A 236 32.53 -6.78 -16.96
C ASP A 236 33.11 -7.37 -18.28
N ARG A 237 32.27 -7.94 -19.14
CA ARG A 237 32.62 -8.44 -20.49
C ARG A 237 32.17 -7.48 -21.57
#